data_AF-A0A7C6MH26-F1
#
_entry.id   AF-A0A7C6MH26-F1
#
_cell.length_a   1.000
_cell.length_b   1.000
_cell.length_c   1.000
_cell.angle_alpha   90.00
_cell.angle_beta   90.00
_cell.angle_gamma   90.00
#
_symmetry.space_group_name_H-M   'P 1'
#
loop_
_entity.id
_entity.type
_entity.pdbx_description
1 polymer ?
#
loop_
_entity_poly.entity_id
_entity_poly.type
_entity_poly.pdbx_seq_one_letter_code
_entity_poly.pdbx_strand_id
1 'polypeptide(L)' 'LCTYLFETATHMSTFYEQCPVLKSEGDVRSSRLALCATTKKVLARGLNLLGIDAPDQM' A
#
# COMPACT_ATOMS: atom_id res chain seq x y z
N LEU A 1 15.53 0.57 6.99
CA LEU A 1 14.39 1.21 6.30
C LEU A 1 14.04 0.50 5.01
N CYS A 2 14.99 0.24 4.09
CA CYS A 2 14.72 -0.49 2.84
C CYS A 2 14.04 -1.85 3.05
N THR A 3 14.55 -2.68 3.96
CA THR A 3 13.95 -4.00 4.29
C THR A 3 12.50 -3.87 4.74
N TYR A 4 12.21 -2.92 5.64
CA TYR A 4 10.85 -2.66 6.11
C TYR A 4 9.92 -2.23 4.97
N LEU A 5 10.36 -1.36 4.06
CA LEU A 5 9.57 -0.95 2.90
C LEU A 5 9.31 -2.10 1.94
N PHE A 6 10.31 -2.96 1.73
CA PHE A 6 10.21 -4.16 0.91
C PHE A 6 9.21 -5.17 1.50
N GLU A 7 9.31 -5.46 2.79
CA GLU A 7 8.36 -6.35 3.48
C GLU A 7 6.94 -5.77 3.46
N THR A 8 6.79 -4.47 3.73
CA THR A 8 5.49 -3.78 3.68
C THR A 8 4.86 -3.85 2.30
N ALA A 9 5.64 -3.60 1.25
CA ALA A 9 5.17 -3.71 -0.14
C ALA A 9 4.79 -5.16 -0.48
N THR A 10 5.56 -6.14 -0.01
CA THR A 10 5.28 -7.57 -0.23
C THR A 10 3.96 -7.98 0.42
N HIS A 11 3.75 -7.62 1.69
CA HIS A 11 2.49 -7.86 2.39
C HIS A 11 1.30 -7.15 1.74
N MET A 12 1.51 -5.92 1.23
CA MET A 12 0.50 -5.18 0.50
C MET A 12 0.08 -5.88 -0.79
N SER A 13 1.03 -6.42 -1.55
CA SER A 13 0.75 -7.19 -2.77
C SER A 13 -0.06 -8.46 -2.46
N THR A 14 0.35 -9.22 -1.44
CA THR A 14 -0.41 -10.40 -0.99
C THR A 14 -1.83 -10.02 -0.56
N PHE A 15 -1.99 -8.93 0.19
CA PHE A 15 -3.31 -8.43 0.58
C PHE A 15 -4.16 -8.07 -0.64
N TYR A 16 -3.59 -7.38 -1.63
CA TYR A 16 -4.32 -6.95 -2.83
C TYR A 16 -4.78 -8.14 -3.69
N GLU A 17 -3.97 -9.20 -3.78
CA GLU A 17 -4.32 -10.44 -4.47
C GLU A 17 -5.41 -11.23 -3.73
N GLN A 18 -5.27 -11.38 -2.41
CA GLN A 18 -6.18 -12.21 -1.61
C GLN A 18 -7.50 -11.50 -1.25
N CYS A 19 -7.49 -10.17 -1.15
CA CYS A 19 -8.64 -9.37 -0.76
C CYS A 19 -9.10 -8.46 -1.90
N PRO A 20 -10.10 -8.86 -2.71
CA PRO A 20 -10.52 -8.08 -3.87
C PRO A 20 -11.20 -6.77 -3.43
N VAL A 21 -10.43 -5.68 -3.43
CA VAL A 21 -10.86 -4.36 -2.95
C VAL A 21 -12.02 -3.80 -3.77
N LEU A 22 -11.92 -3.89 -5.11
CA LEU A 22 -12.93 -3.35 -6.02
C LEU A 22 -14.23 -4.17 -6.05
N LYS A 23 -14.16 -5.47 -5.71
CA LYS A 23 -15.34 -6.35 -5.63
C LYS A 23 -15.97 -6.39 -4.25
N SER A 24 -15.38 -5.68 -3.27
CA SER A 24 -15.96 -5.57 -1.93
C SER A 24 -17.09 -4.53 -1.94
N GLU A 25 -18.06 -4.69 -1.04
CA GLU A 25 -19.19 -3.78 -0.90
C GLU A 25 -19.22 -3.14 0.50
N GLY A 26 -19.93 -2.01 0.61
CA GLY A 26 -20.16 -1.29 1.87
C GLY A 26 -18.89 -0.91 2.62
N ASP A 27 -18.94 -1.04 3.95
CA ASP A 27 -17.88 -0.62 4.86
C ASP A 27 -16.56 -1.39 4.64
N VAL A 28 -16.65 -2.63 4.17
CA VAL A 28 -15.48 -3.46 3.86
C VAL A 28 -14.66 -2.85 2.72
N ARG A 29 -15.33 -2.36 1.66
CA ARG A 29 -14.65 -1.67 0.55
C ARG A 29 -13.94 -0.41 1.04
N SER A 30 -14.63 0.40 1.84
CA SER A 30 -14.08 1.66 2.35
C SER A 30 -12.85 1.42 3.23
N SER A 31 -12.92 0.40 4.10
CA SER A 31 -11.81 0.00 4.98
C SER A 31 -10.61 -0.50 4.18
N ARG A 32 -10.84 -1.33 3.16
CA ARG A 32 -9.76 -1.84 2.29
C ARG A 32 -9.11 -0.72 1.48
N LEU A 33 -9.89 0.22 0.94
CA LEU A 33 -9.36 1.40 0.25
C LEU A 33 -8.54 2.29 1.18
N ALA A 34 -9.01 2.51 2.41
CA ALA A 34 -8.27 3.26 3.43
C ALA A 34 -6.94 2.58 3.77
N LEU A 35 -6.92 1.24 3.85
CA LEU A 35 -5.70 0.48 4.06
C LEU A 35 -4.71 0.68 2.90
N CYS A 36 -5.17 0.50 1.65
CA CYS A 36 -4.34 0.76 0.46
C CYS A 36 -3.75 2.18 0.45
N ALA A 37 -4.58 3.19 0.72
CA ALA A 37 -4.18 4.59 0.72
C ALA A 37 -3.15 4.89 1.82
N THR A 38 -3.32 4.28 3.00
CA THR A 38 -2.39 4.46 4.13
C THR A 38 -1.05 3.80 3.82
N THR A 39 -1.05 2.57 3.28
CA THR A 39 0.17 1.88 2.87
C THR A 39 0.93 2.66 1.79
N LYS A 40 0.23 3.23 0.80
CA LYS A 40 0.84 4.12 -0.22
C LYS A 40 1.58 5.30 0.44
N LYS A 41 0.96 5.96 1.42
CA LYS A 41 1.58 7.09 2.13
C LYS A 41 2.83 6.67 2.91
N VAL A 42 2.80 5.51 3.57
CA VAL A 42 3.95 4.96 4.31
C VAL A 42 5.10 4.66 3.36
N LEU A 43 4.82 3.98 2.24
CA LEU A 43 5.83 3.66 1.24
C LEU A 43 6.44 4.91 0.62
N ALA A 44 5.60 5.87 0.19
CA ALA A 44 6.07 7.13 -0.39
C ALA A 44 6.95 7.92 0.58
N ARG A 45 6.54 8.03 1.85
CA ARG A 45 7.33 8.71 2.88
C ARG A 45 8.64 7.97 3.16
N GLY A 46 8.61 6.65 3.23
CA GLY A 46 9.81 5.84 3.45
C GLY A 46 10.81 5.93 2.30
N LEU A 47 10.33 5.91 1.05
CA LEU A 47 11.17 6.12 -0.13
C LEU A 47 11.75 7.53 -0.15
N ASN A 48 10.95 8.55 0.16
CA ASN A 48 11.43 9.93 0.24
C ASN A 48 12.52 10.12 1.31
N LEU A 49 12.41 9.45 2.46
CA LEU A 49 13.47 9.44 3.49
C LEU A 49 14.76 8.76 3.02
N LEU A 50 14.70 7.90 2.00
CA LEU A 50 15.86 7.30 1.35
C LEU A 50 16.38 8.15 0.18
N GLY A 51 15.75 9.28 -0.12
CA GLY A 51 16.08 10.11 -1.28
C GLY A 51 15.56 9.55 -2.61
N ILE A 52 14.57 8.66 -2.57
CA ILE A 52 13.97 8.03 -3.75
C ILE A 52 12.56 8.59 -3.94
N ASP A 53 12.25 9.08 -5.13
CA ASP A 53 10.88 9.49 -5.46
C ASP A 53 10.00 8.27 -5.74
N ALA A 54 8.83 8.25 -5.10
CA ALA A 54 7.82 7.24 -5.37
C ALA A 54 6.97 7.66 -6.57
N PRO A 55 6.74 6.77 -7.57
CA PRO A 55 5.92 7.12 -8.73
C PRO A 55 4.45 7.34 -8.34
N ASP A 56 3.79 8.32 -8.97
CA ASP A 56 2.39 8.65 -8.69
C ASP A 56 1.42 7.52 -9.08
N GLN A 57 1.79 6.73 -10.09
CA GLN A 57 1.16 5.48 -10.52
C GLN A 57 2.21 4.36 -10.57
N MET A 58 1.90 3.23 -9.94
CA MET A 58 2.60 1.95 -10.14
C MET A 58 1.91 1.16 -11.24
#